data_AF-A0A512BND6-F1
#
_entry.id   AF-A0A512BND6-F1
#
_cell.length_a   1.000
_cell.length_b   1.000
_cell.length_c   1.000
_cell.angle_alpha   90.00
_cell.angle_beta   90.00
_cell.angle_gamma   90.00
#
_symmetry.space_group_name_H-M   'P 1'
#
loop_
_entity.id
_entity.type
_entity.pdbx_description
1 polymer ?
#
loop_
_entity_poly.entity_id
_entity_poly.type
_entity_poly.pdbx_seq_one_letter_code
_entity_poly.pdbx_strand_id
1 'polypeptide(L)'
;MQINWLIPFEGPEGFPIPTYGKYGGVNWSGGKFVADTEPGDYSVQPEDPLDRKFRKHDMAYDQPDKLLRAFADIKLIKGIQGLDENAVTGEGDAYGGAAILAMLYQVAVVNKHPELLLTLDIEGIVNDAVDLIHQGSITPEPNEVAGLVSWLGELSVALASVNHPITDRLAEELADLVESIGPNGEPVFPIVLADVSFDFGTEEALALLAQKGVNVEKIADFGKLGDFVEDFLGGKGVADLVDALPDGDHAPLAVLADKLSEFHCFGV
;
A
#
# COMPACT_ATOMS: atom_id res chain seq x y z
N MET A 1 -16.55 -14.77 3.48
CA MET A 1 -15.84 -15.66 2.52
C MET A 1 -14.78 -16.38 3.31
N GLN A 2 -14.33 -17.58 2.88
CA GLN A 2 -13.26 -18.29 3.58
C GLN A 2 -11.92 -18.09 2.87
N ILE A 3 -10.89 -17.67 3.61
CA ILE A 3 -9.49 -17.78 3.23
C ILE A 3 -9.20 -19.27 3.04
N ASN A 4 -8.60 -19.62 1.91
CA ASN A 4 -8.16 -20.99 1.72
C ASN A 4 -6.76 -21.19 2.31
N TRP A 5 -6.73 -21.49 3.61
CA TRP A 5 -5.51 -21.84 4.35
C TRP A 5 -4.94 -23.21 3.98
N LEU A 6 -5.72 -24.06 3.30
CA LEU A 6 -5.34 -25.44 2.98
C LEU A 6 -4.48 -25.55 1.72
N ILE A 7 -4.44 -24.51 0.89
CA ILE A 7 -3.65 -24.48 -0.34
C ILE A 7 -2.84 -23.18 -0.39
N PRO A 8 -1.84 -23.03 0.48
CA PRO A 8 -0.92 -21.91 0.36
C PRO A 8 -0.06 -22.08 -0.89
N PHE A 9 0.26 -20.97 -1.54
CA PHE A 9 1.30 -20.93 -2.57
C PHE A 9 2.60 -20.40 -1.97
N GLU A 10 3.73 -20.93 -2.42
CA GLU A 10 5.04 -20.40 -2.02
C GLU A 10 5.21 -19.00 -2.63
N GLY A 11 5.10 -17.99 -1.77
CA GLY A 11 5.43 -16.62 -2.09
C GLY A 11 6.94 -16.40 -2.24
N PRO A 12 7.37 -15.15 -2.39
CA PRO A 12 8.78 -14.79 -2.35
C PRO A 12 9.46 -15.40 -1.12
N GLU A 13 10.65 -15.96 -1.31
CA GLU A 13 11.44 -16.59 -0.23
C GLU A 13 10.81 -17.85 0.40
N GLY A 14 9.74 -18.40 -0.20
CA GLY A 14 9.11 -19.65 0.22
C GLY A 14 7.99 -19.48 1.24
N PHE A 15 7.56 -18.24 1.53
CA PHE A 15 6.50 -17.99 2.51
C PHE A 15 5.14 -18.44 2.00
N PRO A 16 4.41 -19.31 2.71
CA PRO A 16 3.08 -19.74 2.30
C PRO A 16 2.09 -18.58 2.38
N ILE A 17 1.55 -18.14 1.25
CA ILE A 17 0.52 -17.09 1.20
C ILE A 17 -0.82 -17.76 0.84
N PRO A 18 -1.85 -17.63 1.69
CA PRO A 18 -3.16 -18.20 1.40
C PRO A 18 -3.86 -17.41 0.29
N THR A 19 -4.89 -18.02 -0.30
CA THR A 19 -5.70 -17.38 -1.34
C THR A 19 -7.00 -16.82 -0.78
N TYR A 20 -7.47 -15.72 -1.35
CA TYR A 20 -8.71 -15.03 -1.01
C TYR A 20 -9.52 -14.75 -2.29
N GLY A 21 -10.80 -15.11 -2.29
CA GLY A 21 -11.68 -14.88 -3.44
C GLY A 21 -11.12 -15.46 -4.73
N LYS A 22 -11.14 -14.66 -5.79
CA LYS A 22 -10.64 -15.03 -7.12
C LYS A 22 -9.30 -14.41 -7.48
N TYR A 23 -8.84 -13.42 -6.72
CA TYR A 23 -7.67 -12.61 -7.07
C TYR A 23 -6.71 -12.34 -5.91
N GLY A 24 -7.08 -12.63 -4.67
CA GLY A 24 -6.15 -12.48 -3.54
C GLY A 24 -5.20 -13.66 -3.45
N GLY A 25 -3.90 -13.41 -3.58
CA GLY A 25 -2.84 -14.40 -3.33
C GLY A 25 -1.76 -14.38 -4.41
N VAL A 26 -0.59 -14.96 -4.09
CA VAL A 26 0.51 -15.05 -5.07
C VAL A 26 0.10 -15.98 -6.19
N ASN A 27 0.24 -15.49 -7.43
CA ASN A 27 -0.08 -16.22 -8.64
C ASN A 27 -1.53 -16.75 -8.69
N TRP A 28 -2.44 -16.19 -7.91
CA TRP A 28 -3.85 -16.60 -7.85
C TRP A 28 -4.72 -15.56 -8.55
N SER A 29 -5.15 -15.86 -9.78
CA SER A 29 -5.93 -14.92 -10.58
C SER A 29 -7.06 -15.61 -11.33
N GLY A 30 -8.27 -15.04 -11.24
CA GLY A 30 -9.49 -15.64 -11.78
C GLY A 30 -9.89 -16.96 -11.10
N GLY A 31 -9.45 -17.21 -9.87
CA GLY A 31 -9.77 -18.42 -9.11
C GLY A 31 -8.94 -19.65 -9.48
N LYS A 32 -7.74 -19.45 -10.06
CA LYS A 32 -6.78 -20.50 -10.38
C LYS A 32 -5.35 -19.98 -10.24
N PHE A 33 -4.41 -20.90 -10.07
CA PHE A 33 -2.99 -20.56 -10.17
C PHE A 33 -2.58 -20.29 -11.62
N VAL A 34 -1.83 -19.21 -11.82
CA VAL A 34 -1.20 -18.83 -13.08
C VAL A 34 0.32 -18.88 -12.94
N ALA A 35 1.04 -19.13 -14.04
CA ALA A 35 2.51 -19.05 -14.00
C ALA A 35 2.99 -17.59 -13.96
N ASP A 36 4.20 -17.32 -13.45
CA ASP A 36 4.77 -15.96 -13.32
C ASP A 36 4.77 -15.13 -14.62
N THR A 37 4.71 -15.80 -15.79
CA THR A 37 4.71 -15.16 -17.12
C THR A 37 3.36 -15.24 -17.83
N GLU A 38 2.37 -15.92 -17.25
CA GLU A 38 1.04 -16.04 -17.83
C GLU A 38 0.12 -14.96 -17.25
N PRO A 39 -0.53 -14.14 -18.10
CA PRO A 39 -1.46 -13.14 -17.61
C PRO A 39 -2.67 -13.77 -16.92
N GLY A 40 -3.25 -13.04 -15.96
CA GLY A 40 -4.44 -13.48 -15.23
C GLY A 40 -5.72 -13.56 -16.11
N ASP A 41 -6.71 -14.35 -15.69
CA ASP A 41 -8.06 -14.30 -16.27
C ASP A 41 -8.90 -13.21 -15.57
N TYR A 42 -8.89 -12.03 -16.17
CA TYR A 42 -9.64 -10.88 -15.68
C TYR A 42 -11.11 -10.85 -16.12
N SER A 43 -11.62 -11.87 -16.81
CA SER A 43 -13.04 -11.94 -17.16
C SER A 43 -13.91 -12.39 -15.98
N VAL A 44 -13.32 -13.08 -15.01
CA VAL A 44 -14.01 -13.57 -13.81
C VAL A 44 -14.46 -12.40 -12.94
N GLN A 45 -15.67 -12.49 -12.41
CA GLN A 45 -16.21 -11.46 -11.51
C GLN A 45 -15.59 -11.62 -10.13
N PRO A 46 -15.05 -10.55 -9.53
CA PRO A 46 -14.63 -10.58 -8.14
C PRO A 46 -15.81 -10.89 -7.22
N GLU A 47 -15.53 -11.62 -6.14
CA GLU A 47 -16.57 -12.07 -5.21
C GLU A 47 -17.07 -10.94 -4.29
N ASP A 48 -16.20 -9.99 -3.94
CA ASP A 48 -16.53 -8.87 -3.05
C ASP A 48 -15.70 -7.60 -3.37
N PRO A 49 -15.87 -6.50 -2.63
CA PRO A 49 -15.08 -5.29 -2.82
C PRO A 49 -13.57 -5.44 -2.63
N LEU A 50 -13.11 -6.31 -1.73
CA LEU A 50 -11.69 -6.56 -1.48
C LEU A 50 -11.07 -7.35 -2.65
N ASP A 51 -11.71 -8.42 -3.10
CA ASP A 51 -11.33 -9.21 -4.27
C ASP A 51 -11.27 -8.36 -5.54
N ARG A 52 -12.12 -7.33 -5.64
CA ARG A 52 -12.06 -6.34 -6.72
C ARG A 52 -10.80 -5.48 -6.66
N LYS A 53 -10.27 -5.16 -5.47
CA LYS A 53 -9.00 -4.44 -5.33
C LYS A 53 -7.85 -5.34 -5.78
N PHE A 54 -7.85 -6.61 -5.37
CA PHE A 54 -6.85 -7.58 -5.83
C PHE A 54 -6.87 -7.77 -7.34
N ARG A 55 -8.04 -7.90 -7.98
CA ARG A 55 -8.11 -7.96 -9.45
C ARG A 55 -7.41 -6.78 -10.14
N LYS A 56 -7.60 -5.56 -9.62
CA LYS A 56 -6.94 -4.36 -10.18
C LYS A 56 -5.43 -4.38 -9.95
N HIS A 57 -5.00 -4.93 -8.82
CA HIS A 57 -3.58 -5.10 -8.50
C HIS A 57 -2.94 -6.11 -9.46
N ASP A 58 -3.54 -7.29 -9.68
CA ASP A 58 -3.08 -8.28 -10.65
C ASP A 58 -2.90 -7.67 -12.04
N MET A 59 -3.91 -6.94 -12.54
CA MET A 59 -3.85 -6.29 -13.86
C MET A 59 -2.69 -5.29 -13.95
N ALA A 60 -2.31 -4.63 -12.86
CA ALA A 60 -1.18 -3.72 -12.80
C ALA A 60 0.17 -4.44 -12.60
N TYR A 61 0.13 -5.69 -12.13
CA TYR A 61 1.27 -6.58 -11.93
C TYR A 61 1.67 -7.38 -13.17
N ASP A 62 0.79 -7.46 -14.17
CA ASP A 62 0.97 -8.07 -15.49
C ASP A 62 1.97 -7.31 -16.39
N GLN A 63 3.10 -6.91 -15.82
CA GLN A 63 4.19 -6.19 -16.44
C GLN A 63 5.48 -6.37 -15.60
N PRO A 64 6.69 -6.28 -16.19
CA PRO A 64 7.94 -6.62 -15.49
C PRO A 64 8.64 -5.46 -14.75
N ASP A 65 8.18 -4.22 -14.92
CA ASP A 65 8.74 -3.02 -14.29
C ASP A 65 8.41 -2.99 -12.79
N LYS A 66 9.47 -3.11 -11.98
CA LYS A 66 9.39 -3.13 -10.51
C LYS A 66 8.87 -1.84 -9.90
N LEU A 67 9.13 -0.68 -10.52
CA LEU A 67 8.63 0.59 -10.02
C LEU A 67 7.11 0.66 -10.19
N LEU A 68 6.61 0.23 -11.36
CA LEU A 68 5.17 0.15 -11.61
C LEU A 68 4.48 -0.86 -10.68
N ARG A 69 5.14 -1.99 -10.36
CA ARG A 69 4.65 -2.96 -9.36
C ARG A 69 4.59 -2.36 -7.95
N ALA A 70 5.64 -1.66 -7.52
CA ALA A 70 5.63 -0.97 -6.23
C ALA A 70 4.50 0.08 -6.14
N PHE A 71 4.21 0.81 -7.22
CA PHE A 71 3.04 1.70 -7.26
C PHE A 71 1.71 0.95 -7.21
N ALA A 72 1.62 -0.24 -7.80
CA ALA A 72 0.43 -1.09 -7.69
C ALA A 72 0.22 -1.54 -6.24
N ASP A 73 1.28 -1.93 -5.52
CA ASP A 73 1.24 -2.30 -4.09
C ASP A 73 0.70 -1.16 -3.23
N ILE A 74 1.23 0.06 -3.42
CA ILE A 74 0.77 1.25 -2.70
C ILE A 74 -0.70 1.56 -3.00
N LYS A 75 -1.12 1.41 -4.26
CA LYS A 75 -2.53 1.58 -4.65
C LYS A 75 -3.43 0.52 -4.04
N LEU A 76 -2.93 -0.70 -3.87
CA LEU A 76 -3.66 -1.77 -3.18
C LEU A 76 -3.81 -1.46 -1.69
N ILE A 77 -2.74 -1.06 -1.00
CA ILE A 77 -2.79 -0.63 0.41
C ILE A 77 -3.88 0.43 0.63
N LYS A 78 -3.79 1.54 -0.11
CA LYS A 78 -4.80 2.63 -0.05
C LYS A 78 -6.18 2.14 -0.47
N GLY A 79 -6.23 1.20 -1.40
CA GLY A 79 -7.44 0.57 -1.89
C GLY A 79 -8.17 -0.24 -0.82
N ILE A 80 -7.43 -0.92 0.06
CA ILE A 80 -7.93 -1.70 1.20
C ILE A 80 -8.37 -0.75 2.33
N GLN A 81 -7.53 0.22 2.71
CA GLN A 81 -7.87 1.22 3.74
C GLN A 81 -9.11 2.05 3.38
N GLY A 82 -9.36 2.27 2.09
CA GLY A 82 -10.54 2.99 1.59
C GLY A 82 -11.77 2.10 1.34
N LEU A 83 -11.82 0.88 1.86
CA LEU A 83 -13.03 0.06 1.85
C LEU A 83 -14.01 0.57 2.94
N ASP A 84 -15.32 0.46 2.68
CA ASP A 84 -16.31 0.70 3.74
C ASP A 84 -16.11 -0.33 4.86
N GLU A 85 -16.34 0.05 6.13
CA GLU A 85 -16.16 -0.81 7.32
C GLU A 85 -16.93 -2.15 7.25
N ASN A 86 -17.99 -2.21 6.42
CA ASN A 86 -18.80 -3.42 6.23
C ASN A 86 -18.66 -4.02 4.81
N ALA A 87 -17.67 -3.58 4.03
CA ALA A 87 -17.43 -4.05 2.67
C ALA A 87 -16.90 -5.50 2.66
N VAL A 88 -16.18 -5.87 3.72
CA VAL A 88 -15.67 -7.21 4.03
C VAL A 88 -15.93 -7.45 5.51
N THR A 89 -16.02 -8.72 5.91
CA THR A 89 -16.16 -9.09 7.33
C THR A 89 -15.44 -10.39 7.64
N GLY A 90 -14.98 -10.53 8.87
CA GLY A 90 -14.41 -11.77 9.40
C GLY A 90 -13.07 -12.08 8.73
N GLU A 91 -12.95 -13.25 8.10
CA GLU A 91 -11.72 -13.63 7.41
C GLU A 91 -11.27 -12.62 6.33
N GLY A 92 -12.19 -11.87 5.74
CA GLY A 92 -11.85 -10.80 4.79
C GLY A 92 -11.04 -9.66 5.41
N ASP A 93 -11.36 -9.26 6.63
CA ASP A 93 -10.64 -8.19 7.33
C ASP A 93 -9.23 -8.65 7.66
N ALA A 94 -9.10 -9.85 8.23
CA ALA A 94 -7.79 -10.43 8.53
C ALA A 94 -6.90 -10.57 7.29
N TYR A 95 -7.46 -11.02 6.16
CA TYR A 95 -6.73 -11.09 4.90
C TYR A 95 -6.34 -9.71 4.39
N GLY A 96 -7.24 -8.71 4.49
CA GLY A 96 -6.97 -7.33 4.10
C GLY A 96 -5.80 -6.73 4.88
N GLY A 97 -5.79 -6.90 6.21
CA GLY A 97 -4.69 -6.44 7.07
C GLY A 97 -3.37 -7.14 6.75
N ALA A 98 -3.38 -8.48 6.61
CA ALA A 98 -2.19 -9.23 6.21
C ALA A 98 -1.67 -8.80 4.83
N ALA A 99 -2.57 -8.55 3.87
CA ALA A 99 -2.20 -8.08 2.54
C ALA A 99 -1.54 -6.69 2.59
N ILE A 100 -2.00 -5.76 3.43
CA ILE A 100 -1.35 -4.46 3.61
C ILE A 100 0.11 -4.63 4.04
N LEU A 101 0.37 -5.44 5.06
CA LEU A 101 1.72 -5.68 5.57
C LEU A 101 2.61 -6.36 4.50
N ALA A 102 2.05 -7.33 3.78
CA ALA A 102 2.74 -7.97 2.67
C ALA A 102 3.12 -6.97 1.57
N MET A 103 2.23 -6.03 1.23
CA MET A 103 2.50 -5.03 0.20
C MET A 103 3.60 -4.05 0.61
N LEU A 104 3.70 -3.66 1.89
CA LEU A 104 4.83 -2.86 2.39
C LEU A 104 6.18 -3.57 2.15
N TYR A 105 6.22 -4.87 2.43
CA TYR A 105 7.38 -5.70 2.12
C TYR A 105 7.64 -5.84 0.63
N GLN A 106 6.62 -6.04 -0.20
CA GLN A 106 6.78 -6.09 -1.66
C GLN A 106 7.42 -4.81 -2.18
N VAL A 107 6.96 -3.64 -1.73
CA VAL A 107 7.54 -2.33 -2.10
C VAL A 107 9.02 -2.25 -1.71
N ALA A 108 9.36 -2.52 -0.45
CA ALA A 108 10.70 -2.34 0.06
C ALA A 108 11.71 -3.41 -0.41
N VAL A 109 11.32 -4.68 -0.36
CA VAL A 109 12.23 -5.82 -0.47
C VAL A 109 12.23 -6.42 -1.87
N VAL A 110 11.05 -6.74 -2.40
CA VAL A 110 10.93 -7.48 -3.67
C VAL A 110 11.09 -6.54 -4.86
N ASN A 111 10.35 -5.43 -4.83
CA ASN A 111 10.37 -4.39 -5.85
C ASN A 111 11.54 -3.41 -5.67
N LYS A 112 12.23 -3.41 -4.52
CA LYS A 112 13.45 -2.64 -4.24
C LYS A 112 13.23 -1.11 -4.32
N HIS A 113 12.07 -0.65 -3.85
CA HIS A 113 11.69 0.77 -3.84
C HIS A 113 11.32 1.28 -2.43
N PRO A 114 12.17 1.09 -1.39
CA PRO A 114 11.87 1.54 -0.03
C PRO A 114 11.69 3.06 0.08
N GLU A 115 12.24 3.85 -0.84
CA GLU A 115 12.06 5.31 -0.89
C GLU A 115 10.60 5.73 -1.10
N LEU A 116 9.76 4.87 -1.68
CA LEU A 116 8.34 5.17 -1.85
C LEU A 116 7.57 5.12 -0.53
N LEU A 117 8.07 4.35 0.46
CA LEU A 117 7.46 4.27 1.79
C LEU A 117 7.55 5.61 2.55
N LEU A 118 8.56 6.45 2.24
CA LEU A 118 8.70 7.79 2.82
C LEU A 118 7.54 8.73 2.48
N THR A 119 6.71 8.36 1.52
CA THR A 119 5.54 9.15 1.09
C THR A 119 4.23 8.71 1.76
N LEU A 120 4.31 7.73 2.66
CA LEU A 120 3.17 7.10 3.32
C LEU A 120 3.21 7.38 4.82
N ASP A 121 2.03 7.40 5.43
CA ASP A 121 1.88 7.30 6.88
C ASP A 121 2.01 5.83 7.28
N ILE A 122 3.26 5.36 7.47
CA ILE A 122 3.54 3.95 7.76
C ILE A 122 2.93 3.53 9.08
N GLU A 123 2.98 4.38 10.11
CA GLU A 123 2.38 4.10 11.41
C GLU A 123 0.87 3.91 11.30
N GLY A 124 0.18 4.85 10.63
CA GLY A 124 -1.26 4.71 10.35
C GLY A 124 -1.60 3.46 9.55
N ILE A 125 -0.82 3.15 8.50
CA ILE A 125 -1.03 1.94 7.67
C ILE A 125 -0.86 0.65 8.49
N VAL A 126 0.16 0.58 9.35
CA VAL A 126 0.39 -0.60 10.20
C VAL A 126 -0.72 -0.74 11.22
N ASN A 127 -1.12 0.35 11.88
CA ASN A 127 -2.23 0.34 12.83
C ASN A 127 -3.54 -0.11 12.18
N ASP A 128 -3.87 0.40 10.99
CA ASP A 128 -5.05 -0.05 10.23
C ASP A 128 -4.98 -1.54 9.88
N ALA A 129 -3.80 -2.04 9.50
CA ALA A 129 -3.61 -3.46 9.21
C ALA A 129 -3.79 -4.34 10.44
N VAL A 130 -3.28 -3.90 11.60
CA VAL A 130 -3.46 -4.58 12.89
C VAL A 130 -4.93 -4.59 13.30
N ASP A 131 -5.62 -3.46 13.16
CA ASP A 131 -7.04 -3.35 13.47
C ASP A 131 -7.88 -4.28 12.58
N LEU A 132 -7.57 -4.36 11.29
CA LEU A 132 -8.21 -5.32 10.37
C LEU A 132 -7.94 -6.78 10.77
N ILE A 133 -6.71 -7.11 11.16
CA ILE A 133 -6.36 -8.46 11.67
C ILE A 133 -7.15 -8.79 12.94
N HIS A 134 -7.31 -7.84 13.86
CA HIS A 134 -8.09 -8.03 15.08
C HIS A 134 -9.60 -8.10 14.84
N GLN A 135 -10.14 -7.24 13.98
CA GLN A 135 -11.55 -7.22 13.62
C GLN A 135 -11.97 -8.46 12.85
N GLY A 136 -11.03 -9.05 12.11
CA GLY A 136 -11.22 -10.32 11.45
C GLY A 136 -11.52 -11.40 12.47
N SER A 137 -12.81 -11.55 12.77
CA SER A 137 -13.37 -12.54 13.69
C SER A 137 -13.28 -13.93 13.06
N ILE A 138 -12.07 -14.38 12.85
CA ILE A 138 -11.77 -15.79 12.81
C ILE A 138 -11.67 -16.20 14.29
N THR A 139 -12.17 -17.36 14.65
CA THR A 139 -11.60 -18.06 15.80
C THR A 139 -10.50 -18.90 15.17
N PRO A 140 -9.35 -18.29 14.78
CA PRO A 140 -8.35 -18.99 13.99
C PRO A 140 -7.94 -20.24 14.75
N GLU A 141 -7.79 -21.35 14.04
CA GLU A 141 -7.26 -22.54 14.69
C GLU A 141 -5.86 -22.19 15.24
N PRO A 142 -5.42 -22.76 16.38
CA PRO A 142 -4.14 -22.40 16.99
C PRO A 142 -2.93 -22.47 16.02
N ASN A 143 -2.98 -23.36 15.03
CA ASN A 143 -2.00 -23.47 13.94
C ASN A 143 -2.03 -22.30 12.95
N GLU A 144 -3.18 -21.69 12.69
CA GLU A 144 -3.31 -20.51 11.83
C GLU A 144 -2.71 -19.28 12.52
N VAL A 145 -2.97 -19.11 13.83
CA VAL A 145 -2.33 -18.06 14.65
C VAL A 145 -0.81 -18.24 14.66
N ALA A 146 -0.34 -19.47 14.91
CA ALA A 146 1.09 -19.77 14.88
C ALA A 146 1.71 -19.48 13.50
N GLY A 147 1.00 -19.80 12.42
CA GLY A 147 1.40 -19.48 11.05
C GLY A 147 1.51 -17.97 10.82
N LEU A 148 0.52 -17.19 11.25
CA LEU A 148 0.52 -15.73 11.15
C LEU A 148 1.67 -15.10 11.95
N VAL A 149 1.88 -15.55 13.20
CA VAL A 149 2.97 -15.07 14.06
C VAL A 149 4.34 -15.37 13.44
N SER A 150 4.52 -16.59 12.92
CA SER A 150 5.74 -16.98 12.21
C SER A 150 5.96 -16.08 11.00
N TRP A 151 4.92 -15.89 10.19
CA TRP A 151 4.97 -15.06 8.99
C TRP A 151 5.32 -13.60 9.30
N LEU A 152 4.71 -12.99 10.31
CA LEU A 152 5.02 -11.62 10.75
C LEU A 152 6.46 -11.49 11.27
N GLY A 153 6.95 -12.50 11.99
CA GLY A 153 8.32 -12.53 12.49
C GLY A 153 9.36 -12.61 11.36
N GLU A 154 9.10 -13.46 10.36
CA GLU A 154 9.94 -13.58 9.17
C GLU A 154 9.91 -12.29 8.33
N LEU A 155 8.74 -11.66 8.21
CA LEU A 155 8.55 -10.36 7.55
C LEU A 155 9.39 -9.26 8.22
N SER A 156 9.34 -9.18 9.55
CA SER A 156 10.14 -8.25 10.35
C SER A 156 11.63 -8.43 10.10
N VAL A 157 12.14 -9.67 10.17
CA VAL A 157 13.55 -9.98 9.91
C VAL A 157 13.97 -9.57 8.50
N ALA A 158 13.14 -9.86 7.50
CA ALA A 158 13.44 -9.55 6.12
C ALA A 158 13.46 -8.03 5.85
N LEU A 159 12.56 -7.27 6.49
CA LEU A 159 12.56 -5.80 6.42
C LEU A 159 13.80 -5.19 7.07
N ALA A 160 14.20 -5.66 8.27
CA ALA A 160 15.43 -5.21 8.93
C ALA A 160 16.69 -5.47 8.08
N SER A 161 16.68 -6.52 7.25
CA SER A 161 17.82 -6.85 6.37
C SER A 161 18.07 -5.83 5.25
N VAL A 162 17.09 -4.97 4.94
CA VAL A 162 17.23 -3.92 3.91
C VAL A 162 18.22 -2.83 4.36
N ASN A 163 18.44 -2.66 5.67
CA ASN A 163 19.28 -1.62 6.27
C ASN A 163 18.86 -0.19 5.83
N HIS A 164 17.57 0.12 5.93
CA HIS A 164 17.02 1.43 5.63
C HIS A 164 16.16 1.91 6.80
N PRO A 165 16.26 3.18 7.24
CA PRO A 165 15.59 3.63 8.47
C PRO A 165 14.08 3.33 8.52
N ILE A 166 13.37 3.47 7.40
CA ILE A 166 11.93 3.17 7.34
C ILE A 166 11.60 1.68 7.46
N THR A 167 12.45 0.80 6.92
CA THR A 167 12.23 -0.64 6.99
C THR A 167 12.65 -1.18 8.36
N ASP A 168 13.64 -0.55 9.00
CA ASP A 168 14.02 -0.86 10.38
C ASP A 168 12.86 -0.53 11.34
N ARG A 169 12.26 0.65 11.18
CA ARG A 169 11.08 1.04 11.95
C ARG A 169 9.90 0.10 11.72
N LEU A 170 9.61 -0.25 10.47
CA LEU A 170 8.53 -1.21 10.16
C LEU A 170 8.82 -2.59 10.75
N ALA A 171 10.08 -3.03 10.75
CA ALA A 171 10.48 -4.28 11.37
C ALA A 171 10.24 -4.28 12.88
N GLU A 172 10.54 -3.17 13.57
CA GLU A 172 10.25 -2.99 15.00
C GLU A 172 8.74 -3.11 15.29
N GLU A 173 7.91 -2.38 14.56
CA GLU A 173 6.43 -2.42 14.75
C GLU A 173 5.87 -3.84 14.52
N LEU A 174 6.37 -4.56 13.52
CA LEU A 174 5.97 -5.95 13.27
C LEU A 174 6.44 -6.90 14.37
N ALA A 175 7.61 -6.66 14.97
CA ALA A 175 8.10 -7.45 16.09
C ALA A 175 7.25 -7.22 17.36
N ASP A 176 6.86 -5.97 17.62
CA ASP A 176 5.97 -5.62 18.72
C ASP A 176 4.58 -6.26 18.54
N LEU A 177 4.04 -6.27 17.31
CA LEU A 177 2.81 -6.98 16.96
C LEU A 177 2.90 -8.49 17.20
N VAL A 178 4.02 -9.11 16.80
CA VAL A 178 4.28 -10.53 17.06
C VAL A 178 4.25 -10.82 18.56
N GLU A 179 4.87 -9.96 19.38
CA GLU A 179 4.85 -10.09 20.84
C GLU A 179 3.43 -9.93 21.41
N SER A 180 2.63 -9.01 20.87
CA SER A 180 1.26 -8.75 21.36
C SER A 180 0.29 -9.90 21.08
N ILE A 181 0.47 -10.63 19.97
CA ILE A 181 -0.37 -11.80 19.64
C ILE A 181 -0.07 -12.97 20.61
N GLY A 182 1.20 -13.10 21.05
CA GLY A 182 1.65 -14.04 22.07
C GLY A 182 1.67 -15.52 21.62
N PRO A 183 2.49 -16.39 22.26
CA PRO A 183 2.65 -17.80 21.88
C PRO A 183 1.47 -18.72 22.26
N ASN A 184 0.50 -18.23 23.05
CA ASN A 184 -0.66 -18.99 23.54
C ASN A 184 -1.97 -18.16 23.56
N GLY A 185 -2.03 -17.03 22.86
CA GLY A 185 -3.03 -15.99 23.11
C GLY A 185 -4.45 -16.36 22.68
N GLU A 186 -5.35 -16.57 23.63
CA GLU A 186 -6.59 -15.80 23.52
C GLU A 186 -6.18 -14.32 23.59
N PRO A 187 -6.54 -13.48 22.61
CA PRO A 187 -6.19 -12.06 22.65
C PRO A 187 -6.86 -11.42 23.88
N VAL A 188 -6.06 -11.03 24.87
CA VAL A 188 -6.56 -10.29 26.05
C VAL A 188 -5.92 -8.92 26.08
N PHE A 189 -6.68 -7.91 25.66
CA PHE A 189 -6.33 -6.52 25.87
C PHE A 189 -7.52 -5.71 26.39
N PRO A 190 -7.40 -5.05 27.56
CA PRO A 190 -8.26 -3.94 27.91
C PRO A 190 -7.79 -2.70 27.16
N ILE A 191 -8.56 -2.23 26.18
CA ILE A 191 -8.31 -0.96 25.50
C ILE A 191 -8.71 0.19 26.44
N VAL A 192 -7.73 1.05 26.78
CA VAL A 192 -7.94 2.42 27.28
C VAL A 192 -7.16 3.38 26.38
N LEU A 193 -7.90 4.36 25.86
CA LEU A 193 -7.62 5.32 24.77
C LEU A 193 -6.67 6.47 25.16
N ALA A 194 -6.04 7.13 24.17
CA ALA A 194 -5.70 8.55 24.25
C ALA A 194 -5.64 9.23 22.86
N ASP A 195 -6.31 10.38 22.74
CA ASP A 195 -6.30 11.30 21.60
C ASP A 195 -4.89 11.65 21.11
N VAL A 196 -4.65 11.59 19.79
CA VAL A 196 -3.55 12.30 19.15
C VAL A 196 -4.05 12.96 17.86
N SER A 197 -4.23 14.28 17.90
CA SER A 197 -4.29 15.12 16.70
C SER A 197 -2.87 15.46 16.27
N PHE A 198 -2.54 15.33 14.98
CA PHE A 198 -1.27 15.82 14.44
C PHE A 198 -1.48 17.16 13.71
N ASP A 199 -0.81 18.18 14.21
CA ASP A 199 -0.51 19.41 13.47
C ASP A 199 0.85 19.24 12.80
N PHE A 200 0.93 19.48 11.48
CA PHE A 200 2.22 19.53 10.79
C PHE A 200 2.87 20.90 10.99
N GLY A 201 4.15 20.90 11.38
CA GLY A 201 4.94 22.12 11.35
C GLY A 201 5.22 22.55 9.91
N THR A 202 5.17 23.86 9.64
CA THR A 202 5.46 24.43 8.30
C THR A 202 6.79 23.95 7.71
N GLU A 203 7.77 23.66 8.55
CA GLU A 203 9.10 23.19 8.12
C GLU A 203 9.08 21.77 7.54
N GLU A 204 8.26 20.85 8.07
CA GLU A 204 8.16 19.47 7.58
C GLU A 204 7.44 19.42 6.22
N ALA A 205 6.38 20.20 6.05
CA ALA A 205 5.69 20.32 4.77
C ALA A 205 6.59 20.89 3.66
N LEU A 206 7.45 21.85 3.99
CA LEU A 206 8.42 22.41 3.04
C LEU A 206 9.54 21.43 2.69
N ALA A 207 10.02 20.66 3.66
CA ALA A 207 11.02 19.63 3.41
C ALA A 207 10.51 18.58 2.41
N LEU A 208 9.24 18.18 2.51
CA LEU A 208 8.56 17.27 1.60
C LEU A 208 8.43 17.85 0.17
N LEU A 209 8.07 19.13 0.05
CA LEU A 209 7.95 19.81 -1.25
C LEU A 209 9.32 19.98 -1.93
N ALA A 210 10.36 20.35 -1.18
CA ALA A 210 11.72 20.49 -1.68
C ALA A 210 12.28 19.16 -2.21
N GLN A 211 12.01 18.04 -1.52
CA GLN A 211 12.39 16.70 -1.99
C GLN A 211 11.74 16.30 -3.32
N LYS A 212 10.56 16.87 -3.65
CA LYS A 212 9.88 16.65 -4.94
C LYS A 212 10.33 17.61 -6.05
N GLY A 213 11.40 18.36 -5.83
CA GLY A 213 11.92 19.33 -6.79
C GLY A 213 11.06 20.58 -6.92
N VAL A 214 10.11 20.79 -6.00
CA VAL A 214 9.35 22.03 -5.93
C VAL A 214 10.26 23.09 -5.36
N ASN A 215 10.43 24.20 -6.09
CA ASN A 215 11.22 25.32 -5.61
C ASN A 215 10.47 26.05 -4.49
N VAL A 216 10.73 25.64 -3.24
CA VAL A 216 10.12 26.18 -2.02
C VAL A 216 10.42 27.65 -1.77
N GLU A 217 11.46 28.22 -2.39
CA GLU A 217 11.74 29.67 -2.31
C GLU A 217 10.66 30.50 -3.02
N LYS A 218 9.93 29.92 -3.98
CA LYS A 218 8.77 30.56 -4.63
C LYS A 218 7.47 30.45 -3.81
N ILE A 219 7.48 29.68 -2.71
CA ILE A 219 6.31 29.41 -1.85
C ILE A 219 6.29 30.34 -0.61
N ALA A 220 7.32 31.17 -0.42
CA ALA A 220 7.53 32.00 0.77
C ALA A 220 6.43 33.03 1.11
N ASP A 221 5.39 33.17 0.28
CA ASP A 221 4.22 34.01 0.60
C ASP A 221 3.10 33.12 1.20
N PHE A 222 3.30 32.69 2.46
CA PHE A 222 2.47 31.71 3.18
C PHE A 222 1.00 32.13 3.41
N GLY A 223 0.62 33.37 3.04
CA GLY A 223 -0.76 33.80 3.07
C GLY A 223 -1.68 33.11 2.06
N LYS A 224 -1.14 32.34 1.10
CA LYS A 224 -1.90 31.75 -0.03
C LYS A 224 -1.76 30.24 -0.19
N LEU A 225 -1.23 29.53 0.81
CA LEU A 225 -1.06 28.08 0.73
C LEU A 225 -2.41 27.35 0.57
N GLY A 226 -3.48 27.90 1.17
CA GLY A 226 -4.86 27.42 0.97
C GLY A 226 -5.31 27.51 -0.49
N ASP A 227 -5.10 28.67 -1.13
CA ASP A 227 -5.46 28.92 -2.53
C ASP A 227 -4.66 28.02 -3.49
N PHE A 228 -3.39 27.76 -3.18
CA PHE A 228 -2.53 26.89 -3.99
C PHE A 228 -2.98 25.43 -3.96
N VAL A 229 -3.38 24.93 -2.78
CA VAL A 229 -3.88 23.56 -2.63
C VAL A 229 -5.26 23.42 -3.30
N GLU A 230 -6.11 24.44 -3.22
CA GLU A 230 -7.38 24.49 -3.97
C GLU A 230 -7.16 24.55 -5.49
N ASP A 231 -6.25 25.35 -6.02
CA ASP A 231 -5.98 25.40 -7.47
C ASP A 231 -5.29 24.11 -7.98
N PHE A 232 -4.45 23.47 -7.16
CA PHE A 232 -3.74 22.24 -7.52
C PHE A 232 -4.62 20.98 -7.45
N LEU A 233 -5.52 20.90 -6.47
CA LEU A 233 -6.41 19.75 -6.27
C LEU A 233 -7.84 19.98 -6.84
N GLY A 234 -8.18 21.22 -7.21
CA GLY A 234 -9.53 21.66 -7.56
C GLY A 234 -9.80 21.95 -9.03
N GLY A 235 -8.99 21.44 -9.97
CA GLY A 235 -9.45 21.25 -11.35
C GLY A 235 -9.33 22.44 -12.31
N LYS A 236 -8.31 23.30 -12.19
CA LYS A 236 -7.86 24.09 -13.34
C LYS A 236 -6.82 23.31 -14.13
N GLY A 237 -7.08 23.15 -15.43
CA GLY A 237 -6.28 22.32 -16.31
C GLY A 237 -4.86 22.86 -16.49
N VAL A 238 -3.94 21.94 -16.75
CA VAL A 238 -2.51 22.15 -17.05
C VAL A 238 -2.25 23.29 -18.07
N ALA A 239 -3.23 23.64 -18.91
CA ALA A 239 -3.16 24.71 -19.91
C ALA A 239 -2.93 26.10 -19.29
N ASP A 240 -3.53 26.42 -18.14
CA ASP A 240 -3.38 27.74 -17.50
C ASP A 240 -1.98 27.95 -16.91
N LEU A 241 -1.25 26.86 -16.66
CA LEU A 241 0.12 26.87 -16.14
C LEU A 241 1.17 27.14 -17.22
N VAL A 242 0.85 26.86 -18.49
CA VAL A 242 1.73 27.06 -19.64
C VAL A 242 1.74 28.54 -20.07
N ASP A 243 0.59 29.22 -20.01
CA ASP A 243 0.46 30.64 -20.38
C ASP A 243 1.03 31.61 -19.33
N ALA A 244 1.32 31.14 -18.11
CA ALA A 244 1.84 31.94 -17.01
C ALA A 244 3.39 32.03 -16.96
N LEU A 245 4.10 31.36 -17.86
CA LEU A 245 5.57 31.33 -17.86
C LEU A 245 6.15 32.42 -18.77
N PRO A 246 7.08 33.28 -18.27
CA PRO A 246 7.71 34.29 -19.09
C PRO A 246 8.69 33.66 -20.09
N ASP A 247 8.75 34.21 -21.30
CA ASP A 247 9.58 33.73 -22.42
C ASP A 247 11.03 33.44 -22.01
N GLY A 248 11.34 32.15 -21.88
CA GLY A 248 12.64 31.63 -21.49
C GLY A 248 12.75 30.14 -21.78
N ASP A 249 13.94 29.71 -22.17
CA ASP A 249 14.20 28.40 -22.76
C ASP A 249 13.88 27.23 -21.79
N HIS A 250 12.86 26.44 -22.13
CA HIS A 250 12.28 25.41 -21.24
C HIS A 250 12.14 24.04 -21.93
N ALA A 251 13.20 23.60 -22.61
CA ALA A 251 13.31 22.25 -23.15
C ALA A 251 12.97 21.11 -22.15
N PRO A 252 13.25 21.19 -20.84
CA PRO A 252 12.92 20.11 -19.90
C PRO A 252 11.42 20.00 -19.56
N LEU A 253 10.68 21.11 -19.61
CA LEU A 253 9.25 21.14 -19.23
C LEU A 253 8.33 20.72 -20.38
N ALA A 254 8.72 21.02 -21.63
CA ALA A 254 8.02 20.50 -22.81
C ALA A 254 8.06 18.96 -22.86
N VAL A 255 9.17 18.33 -22.45
CA VAL A 255 9.32 16.87 -22.39
C VAL A 255 8.42 16.25 -21.31
N LEU A 256 8.20 16.96 -20.19
CA LEU A 256 7.32 16.49 -19.13
C LEU A 256 5.84 16.57 -19.54
N ALA A 257 5.45 17.64 -20.24
CA ALA A 257 4.10 17.80 -20.78
C ALA A 257 3.78 16.79 -21.89
N ASP A 258 4.75 16.50 -22.75
CA ASP A 258 4.62 15.51 -23.83
C ASP A 258 4.39 14.10 -23.24
N LYS A 259 5.16 13.71 -22.22
CA LYS A 259 4.99 12.42 -21.54
C LYS A 259 3.67 12.29 -20.78
N LEU A 260 3.16 13.39 -20.20
CA LEU A 260 1.86 13.38 -19.52
C LEU A 260 0.68 13.30 -20.49
N SER A 261 0.85 13.78 -21.74
CA SER A 261 -0.18 13.67 -22.78
C SER A 261 -0.38 12.23 -23.28
N GLU A 262 0.67 11.41 -23.28
CA GLU A 262 0.61 9.98 -23.64
C GLU A 262 -0.24 9.15 -22.66
N PHE A 263 -0.34 9.58 -21.39
CA PHE A 263 -1.14 8.91 -20.37
C PHE A 263 -2.66 9.10 -20.52
N HIS A 264 -3.11 10.12 -21.27
CA HIS A 264 -4.54 10.38 -21.49
C HIS A 264 -5.15 9.60 -22.67
N CYS A 265 -4.37 8.78 -23.39
CA CYS A 265 -4.87 8.03 -24.55
C CYS A 265 -5.50 6.66 -24.24
N PHE A 266 -5.58 6.21 -22.98
CA PHE A 266 -6.18 4.92 -22.61
C PHE A 266 -7.52 5.05 -21.85
N GLY A 267 -8.36 5.99 -22.29
CA GLY A 267 -9.73 6.16 -21.83
C GLY A 267 -10.75 6.07 -22.96
N VAL A 268 -11.04 4.85 -23.44
CA VAL A 268 -12.34 4.44 -24.01
C VAL A 268 -12.65 3.04 -23.52
#